data_AF-A0A924UW05-F1
#
_entry.id   AF-A0A924UW05-F1
#
_cell.length_a   1.000
_cell.length_b   1.000
_cell.length_c   1.000
_cell.angle_alpha   90.00
_cell.angle_beta   90.00
_cell.angle_gamma   90.00
#
_symmetry.space_group_name_H-M   'P 1'
#
loop_
_entity.id
_entity.type
_entity.pdbx_description
1 polymer ?
#
loop_
_entity_poly.entity_id
_entity_poly.type
_entity_poly.pdbx_seq_one_letter_code
_entity_poly.pdbx_strand_id
1 'polypeptide(L)' 'MDIKNAQLDVDTWIKEHGVRYFNELTNMAQLTEEVGEVARIIARRYGEQSEKESDKNKDLGEELADVVFVVL' A
#
# COMPACT_ATOMS: atom_id res chain seq x y z
N MET A 1 -4.12 10.32 -15.12
CA MET A 1 -3.12 9.24 -15.19
C MET A 1 -3.87 7.96 -15.53
N ASP A 2 -3.43 7.21 -16.54
CA ASP A 2 -3.93 5.86 -16.78
C ASP A 2 -3.01 4.83 -16.12
N ILE A 3 -3.43 3.56 -16.07
CA ILE A 3 -2.66 2.50 -15.40
C ILE A 3 -1.27 2.36 -16.02
N LYS A 4 -1.16 2.49 -17.35
CA LYS A 4 0.12 2.35 -18.05
C LYS A 4 1.12 3.42 -17.64
N ASN A 5 0.67 4.67 -17.52
CA ASN A 5 1.53 5.76 -17.07
C ASN A 5 1.92 5.58 -15.59
N ALA A 6 1.00 5.12 -14.73
CA ALA A 6 1.32 4.83 -13.33
C ALA A 6 2.41 3.74 -13.20
N GLN A 7 2.33 2.66 -13.99
CA GLN A 7 3.37 1.62 -14.02
C GLN A 7 4.74 2.19 -14.45
N LEU A 8 4.77 3.09 -15.44
CA LEU A 8 6.01 3.72 -15.90
C LEU A 8 6.59 4.67 -14.85
N ASP A 9 5.74 5.39 -14.12
CA ASP A 9 6.17 6.29 -13.06
C ASP A 9 6.77 5.49 -11.88
N VAL A 10 6.14 4.37 -11.49
CA VAL A 10 6.68 3.44 -10.48
C VAL A 10 8.01 2.83 -10.94
N ASP A 11 8.09 2.37 -12.19
CA ASP A 11 9.32 1.80 -12.74
C ASP A 11 10.47 2.82 -12.78
N THR A 12 10.17 4.06 -13.16
CA THR A 12 11.12 5.17 -13.11
C THR A 12 11.61 5.40 -11.67
N TRP A 13 10.67 5.48 -10.72
CA TRP A 13 11.00 5.71 -9.33
C TRP A 13 11.89 4.61 -8.74
N ILE A 14 11.59 3.33 -9.02
CA ILE A 14 12.38 2.18 -8.56
C ILE A 14 13.78 2.20 -9.17
N LYS A 15 13.95 2.64 -10.42
CA LYS A 15 15.26 2.76 -11.06
C LYS A 15 16.08 3.92 -10.51
N GLU A 16 15.44 5.02 -10.14
CA GLU A 16 16.11 6.22 -9.63
C GLU A 16 16.45 6.12 -8.13
N HIS A 17 15.53 5.58 -7.32
CA HIS A 17 15.61 5.57 -5.86
C HIS A 17 15.73 4.17 -5.27
N GLY A 18 15.19 3.16 -5.95
CA GLY A 18 15.28 1.77 -5.54
C GLY A 18 16.64 1.16 -5.89
N VAL A 19 16.99 0.07 -5.20
CA VAL A 19 18.19 -0.73 -5.55
C VAL A 19 17.87 -1.72 -6.67
N ARG A 20 16.71 -2.37 -6.58
CA ARG A 20 16.16 -3.34 -7.55
C ARG A 20 14.73 -3.71 -7.15
N TYR A 21 13.99 -4.32 -8.07
CA TYR A 21 12.74 -5.01 -7.73
C TYR A 21 12.99 -6.16 -6.75
N PHE A 22 12.03 -6.34 -5.85
CA PHE A 22 11.93 -7.55 -5.05
C PHE A 22 11.61 -8.77 -5.93
N ASN A 23 11.98 -9.95 -5.44
CA ASN A 23 11.46 -11.17 -6.04
C ASN A 23 9.98 -11.33 -5.67
N GLU A 24 9.29 -12.24 -6.35
CA GLU A 24 7.84 -12.43 -6.25
C GLU A 24 7.39 -12.79 -4.83
N LEU A 25 8.19 -13.59 -4.10
CA LEU A 25 7.86 -14.00 -2.73
C LEU A 25 8.01 -12.84 -1.75
N THR A 26 9.05 -12.01 -1.92
CA THR A 26 9.25 -10.81 -1.12
C THR A 26 8.19 -9.76 -1.46
N ASN A 27 7.84 -9.57 -2.73
CA ASN A 27 6.77 -8.65 -3.13
C ASN A 27 5.41 -9.10 -2.57
N MET A 28 5.15 -10.41 -2.52
CA MET A 28 3.94 -10.96 -1.89
C MET A 28 3.88 -10.67 -0.38
N ALA A 29 5.01 -10.74 0.32
CA ALA A 29 5.08 -10.39 1.73
C ALA A 29 4.79 -8.90 1.95
N GLN A 30 5.37 -8.01 1.13
CA GLN A 30 5.09 -6.57 1.16
C GLN A 30 3.62 -6.28 0.83
N LEU A 31 3.06 -6.91 -0.20
CA LEU A 31 1.65 -6.74 -0.54
C LEU A 31 0.72 -7.14 0.62
N THR A 32 1.06 -8.23 1.30
CA THR A 32 0.27 -8.71 2.45
C THR A 32 0.37 -7.74 3.63
N GLU A 33 1.52 -7.11 3.83
CA GLU A 33 1.75 -6.08 4.84
C GLU A 33 0.83 -4.87 4.60
N GLU A 34 0.87 -4.28 3.40
CA GLU A 34 0.05 -3.10 3.05
C GLU A 34 -1.46 -3.40 3.07
N VAL A 35 -1.86 -4.59 2.61
CA VAL A 35 -3.27 -5.01 2.71
C VAL A 35 -3.70 -5.16 4.17
N GLY A 36 -2.80 -5.61 5.05
CA GLY A 36 -3.04 -5.66 6.49
C GLY A 36 -3.30 -4.28 7.10
N GLU A 37 -2.63 -3.25 6.58
CA GLU A 37 -2.81 -1.86 6.99
C GLU A 37 -4.17 -1.30 6.57
N VAL A 38 -4.58 -1.51 5.32
CA VAL A 38 -5.93 -1.22 4.85
C VAL A 38 -6.97 -1.94 5.72
N ALA A 39 -6.78 -3.24 5.96
CA ALA A 39 -7.70 -4.05 6.76
C ALA A 39 -7.83 -3.51 8.19
N ARG A 40 -6.73 -3.02 8.78
CA ARG A 40 -6.72 -2.42 10.13
C ARG A 40 -7.62 -1.18 10.20
N ILE A 41 -7.56 -0.28 9.22
CA ILE A 41 -8.43 0.89 9.17
C ILE A 41 -9.88 0.47 8.96
N ILE A 42 -10.13 -0.42 7.99
CA ILE A 42 -11.48 -0.88 7.66
C ILE A 42 -12.16 -1.52 8.87
N ALA A 43 -11.47 -2.43 9.56
CA ALA A 43 -12.02 -3.15 10.71
C ALA A 43 -12.37 -2.24 11.89
N ARG A 44 -11.65 -1.12 12.07
CA ARG A 44 -11.82 -0.18 13.19
C ARG A 44 -12.80 0.94 12.92
N ARG A 45 -12.83 1.48 11.70
CA ARG A 45 -13.69 2.61 11.33
C ARG A 45 -15.05 2.18 10.81
N TYR A 46 -15.08 1.08 10.07
CA TYR A 46 -16.27 0.60 9.39
C TYR A 46 -16.70 -0.79 9.85
N GLY A 47 -15.86 -1.48 10.63
CA GLY A 47 -16.16 -2.77 11.24
C GLY A 47 -16.53 -2.67 12.72
N GLU A 48 -16.47 -3.81 13.40
CA GLU A 48 -16.90 -3.95 14.80
C GLU A 48 -15.78 -3.72 15.82
N GLN A 49 -14.54 -3.46 15.38
CA GLN A 49 -13.43 -3.20 16.31
C GLN A 49 -13.50 -1.77 16.83
N SER A 50 -13.15 -1.57 18.10
CA SER A 50 -13.08 -0.23 18.68
C SER A 50 -11.95 0.59 18.06
N GLU A 51 -12.28 1.84 17.71
CA GLU A 51 -11.30 2.81 17.26
C GLU A 51 -10.34 3.18 18.40
N LYS A 52 -9.04 3.24 18.09
CA LYS A 52 -8.02 3.78 19.01
C LYS A 52 -7.70 5.21 18.56
N GLU A 53 -7.41 6.08 19.52
CA GLU A 53 -6.99 7.46 19.22
C GLU A 53 -5.78 7.53 18.27
N SER A 54 -4.85 6.57 18.38
CA SER A 54 -3.69 6.47 17.49
C SER A 54 -4.05 6.21 16.02
N ASP A 55 -5.24 5.71 15.75
CA ASP A 55 -5.68 5.32 14.41
C ASP A 55 -6.59 6.38 13.77
N LYS A 56 -7.03 7.40 14.51
CA LYS A 56 -7.95 8.43 13.98
C LYS A 56 -7.35 9.27 12.86
N ASN A 57 -6.04 9.43 12.85
CA ASN A 57 -5.34 10.25 11.85
C ASN A 57 -4.84 9.46 10.65
N LYS A 58 -5.05 8.14 10.59
CA LYS A 58 -4.61 7.33 9.44
C LYS A 58 -5.47 7.61 8.23
N ASP A 59 -4.90 7.73 7.04
CA ASP A 59 -5.70 7.98 5.85
C ASP A 59 -5.92 6.68 5.08
N LEU A 60 -7.19 6.32 4.80
CA LEU A 60 -7.49 5.10 4.05
C LEU A 60 -6.98 5.18 2.60
N GLY A 61 -6.96 6.38 2.03
CA GLY A 61 -6.46 6.62 0.67
C GLY A 61 -4.94 6.43 0.59
N GLU A 62 -4.19 6.83 1.62
CA GLU A 62 -2.75 6.56 1.73
C GLU A 62 -2.47 5.05 1.76
N GLU A 63 -3.10 4.30 2.65
CA GLU A 63 -2.86 2.83 2.72
C GLU A 63 -3.30 2.11 1.43
N LEU A 64 -4.35 2.59 0.76
CA LEU A 64 -4.76 2.07 -0.55
C LEU A 64 -3.75 2.42 -1.65
N ALA A 65 -3.11 3.59 -1.58
CA ALA A 65 -2.07 3.97 -2.51
C ALA A 65 -0.83 3.09 -2.35
N ASP A 66 -0.48 2.70 -1.12
CA ASP A 66 0.64 1.78 -0.84
C ASP A 66 0.38 0.39 -1.42
N VAL A 67 -0.83 -0.15 -1.26
CA VAL A 67 -1.23 -1.41 -1.91
C VAL A 67 -1.11 -1.31 -3.43
N VAL A 68 -1.58 -0.21 -4.02
CA VAL A 68 -1.49 0.00 -5.47
C VAL A 68 -0.03 0.11 -5.91
N PHE A 69 0.82 0.80 -5.16
CA PHE A 69 2.23 0.94 -5.46
C PHE A 69 2.95 -0.41 -5.50
N VAL A 70 2.66 -1.32 -4.55
CA VAL A 70 3.27 -2.65 -4.51
C VAL A 70 2.80 -3.56 -5.66
N VAL A 71 1.60 -3.30 -6.21
CA VAL A 71 1.02 -4.07 -7.33
C VAL A 71 1.52 -3.59 -8.69
N LEU A 72 1.92 -2.32 -8.80
CA LEU A 72 2.35 -1.68 -10.06
C LEU A 72 3.81 -2.01 -10.42
#